data_AF-X1UND8-F1
#
_entry.id   AF-X1UND8-F1
#
_cell.length_a   1.000
_cell.length_b   1.000
_cell.length_c   1.000
_cell.angle_alpha   90.00
_cell.angle_beta   90.00
_cell.angle_gamma   90.00
#
_symmetry.space_group_name_H-M   'P 1'
#
loop_
_entity.id
_entity.type
_entity.pdbx_description
1 polymer ?
#
loop_
_entity_poly.entity_id
_entity_poly.type
_entity_poly.pdbx_seq_one_letter_code
_entity_poly.pdbx_strand_id
1 'polypeptide(L)'
;PDGVLIANGQDPNTAKVIRQLPADLRYETFGLDENCNFYAKNLVLNDGLYSFDVYHNGRLLGPARITLPGGHNVLNALAVVAMATGAGLSAQRVLGLLPGFTGVDRRLMLKDQIGKITILDDYAHHPTEIRASLAAIRQRYRPRRIWCVS
;
A
#
# COMPACT_ATOMS: atom_id res chain seq x y z
N PRO A 1 22.06 15.72 -10.07
CA PRO A 1 21.50 14.89 -8.98
C PRO A 1 20.78 13.67 -9.55
N ASP A 2 21.28 12.46 -9.31
CA ASP A 2 20.75 11.20 -9.89
C ASP A 2 19.54 10.66 -9.11
N GLY A 3 18.63 11.54 -8.69
CA GLY A 3 17.42 11.16 -7.96
C GLY A 3 16.33 10.66 -8.90
N VAL A 4 15.56 9.67 -8.46
CA VAL A 4 14.33 9.22 -9.12
C VAL A 4 13.11 9.65 -8.30
N LEU A 5 12.14 10.30 -8.95
CA LEU A 5 10.84 10.58 -8.33
C LEU A 5 9.96 9.33 -8.41
N ILE A 6 9.44 8.87 -7.27
CA ILE A 6 8.45 7.78 -7.24
C ILE A 6 7.06 8.37 -7.00
N ALA A 7 6.12 8.09 -7.90
CA ALA A 7 4.84 8.78 -7.95
C ALA A 7 3.65 7.81 -8.10
N ASN A 8 2.50 8.13 -7.50
CA ASN A 8 1.29 7.33 -7.68
C ASN A 8 0.71 7.59 -9.07
N GLY A 9 0.77 6.59 -9.96
CA GLY A 9 0.30 6.71 -11.34
C GLY A 9 -1.23 6.73 -11.48
N GLN A 10 -1.97 6.38 -10.42
CA GLN A 10 -3.43 6.33 -10.39
C GLN A 10 -4.05 7.56 -9.71
N ASP A 11 -3.25 8.49 -9.18
CA ASP A 11 -3.75 9.76 -8.65
C ASP A 11 -3.77 10.86 -9.74
N PRO A 12 -4.95 11.39 -10.11
CA PRO A 12 -5.06 12.45 -11.12
C PRO A 12 -4.28 13.71 -10.79
N ASN A 13 -4.09 14.02 -9.50
CA ASN A 13 -3.33 15.19 -9.09
C ASN A 13 -1.83 14.98 -9.32
N THR A 14 -1.32 13.80 -8.95
CA THR A 14 0.04 13.37 -9.26
C THR A 14 0.31 13.41 -10.77
N ALA A 15 -0.63 12.94 -11.59
CA ALA A 15 -0.49 13.00 -13.06
C ALA A 15 -0.41 14.44 -13.62
N LYS A 16 -1.02 15.43 -12.96
CA LYS A 16 -0.84 16.85 -13.35
C LYS A 16 0.56 17.34 -13.06
N VAL A 17 1.11 16.98 -11.89
CA VAL A 17 2.47 17.37 -11.49
C VAL A 17 3.50 16.73 -12.40
N ILE A 18 3.38 15.42 -12.68
CA ILE A 18 4.32 14.69 -13.56
C ILE A 18 4.45 15.36 -14.93
N ARG A 19 3.33 15.81 -15.51
CA ARG A 19 3.31 16.49 -16.83
C ARG A 19 4.02 17.85 -16.84
N GLN A 20 4.26 18.44 -15.67
CA GLN A 20 4.93 19.73 -15.51
C GLN A 20 6.40 19.57 -15.09
N LEU A 21 6.88 18.33 -14.88
CA LEU A 21 8.25 18.09 -14.49
C LEU A 21 9.22 18.41 -15.64
N PRO A 22 10.45 18.85 -15.32
CA PRO A 22 11.53 18.98 -16.29
C PRO A 22 11.77 17.66 -17.03
N ALA A 23 12.05 17.74 -18.33
CA ALA A 23 12.22 16.55 -19.19
C ALA A 23 13.43 15.67 -18.80
N ASP A 24 14.40 16.27 -18.11
CA ASP A 24 15.61 15.62 -17.59
C ASP A 24 15.39 14.95 -16.22
N LEU A 25 14.25 15.20 -15.56
CA LEU A 25 13.92 14.56 -14.30
C LEU A 25 13.41 13.14 -14.53
N ARG A 26 14.09 12.16 -13.94
CA ARG A 26 13.66 10.76 -13.95
C ARG A 26 12.54 10.54 -12.95
N TYR A 27 11.50 9.83 -13.37
CA TYR A 27 10.43 9.39 -12.50
C TYR A 27 9.96 7.98 -12.85
N GLU A 28 9.40 7.31 -11.85
CA GLU A 28 8.71 6.03 -12.01
C GLU A 28 7.38 6.06 -11.28
N THR A 29 6.39 5.39 -11.84
CA THR A 29 5.03 5.34 -11.30
C THR A 29 4.73 4.01 -10.65
N PHE A 30 3.90 4.02 -9.60
CA PHE A 30 3.31 2.82 -9.01
C PHE A 30 1.78 2.85 -9.06
N GLY A 31 1.15 1.68 -9.18
CA GLY A 31 -0.31 1.54 -9.23
C GLY A 31 -0.80 0.09 -9.29
N LEU A 32 -2.10 -0.11 -9.43
CA LEU A 32 -2.72 -1.44 -9.46
C LEU A 32 -2.88 -2.03 -10.86
N ASP A 33 -2.35 -1.36 -11.89
CA ASP A 33 -2.45 -1.81 -13.28
C ASP A 33 -1.17 -1.49 -14.08
N GLU A 34 -1.09 -2.06 -15.28
CA GLU A 34 0.09 -2.04 -16.15
C GLU A 34 0.37 -0.69 -16.83
N ASN A 35 -0.43 0.34 -16.58
CA ASN A 35 -0.10 1.70 -16.99
C ASN A 35 0.95 2.35 -16.08
N CYS A 36 1.29 1.70 -14.95
CA CYS A 36 2.34 2.13 -14.04
C CYS A 36 3.64 1.35 -14.28
N ASN A 37 4.80 1.93 -13.95
CA ASN A 37 6.08 1.22 -14.03
C ASN A 37 6.11 0.03 -13.05
N PHE A 38 5.75 0.28 -11.80
CA PHE A 38 5.54 -0.73 -10.78
C PHE A 38 4.07 -1.02 -10.60
N TYR A 39 3.68 -2.30 -10.67
CA TYR A 39 2.28 -2.66 -10.48
C TYR A 39 2.06 -4.03 -9.88
N ALA A 40 0.88 -4.21 -9.30
CA ALA A 40 0.43 -5.49 -8.74
C ALA A 40 -0.46 -6.24 -9.74
N LYS A 41 -0.26 -7.56 -9.87
CA LYS A 41 -1.19 -8.49 -10.52
C LYS A 41 -1.58 -9.61 -9.55
N ASN A 42 -2.60 -10.38 -9.91
CA ASN A 42 -3.05 -11.55 -9.13
C ASN A 42 -3.35 -11.22 -7.66
N LEU A 43 -4.02 -10.10 -7.40
CA LEU A 43 -4.39 -9.71 -6.04
C LEU A 43 -5.35 -10.74 -5.44
N VAL A 44 -4.93 -11.35 -4.34
CA VAL A 44 -5.74 -12.27 -3.55
C VAL A 44 -5.92 -11.65 -2.16
N LEU A 45 -7.18 -11.54 -1.73
CA LEU A 45 -7.55 -11.14 -0.39
C LEU A 45 -7.86 -12.37 0.43
N ASN A 46 -7.00 -12.70 1.40
CA ASN A 46 -7.23 -13.79 2.33
C ASN A 46 -7.23 -13.26 3.77
N ASP A 47 -8.30 -13.55 4.51
CA ASP A 47 -8.47 -13.10 5.89
C ASP A 47 -8.17 -11.60 6.07
N GLY A 48 -8.64 -10.76 5.13
CA GLY A 48 -8.42 -9.31 5.14
C GLY A 48 -7.01 -8.82 4.79
N LEU A 49 -6.09 -9.73 4.47
CA LEU A 49 -4.72 -9.45 4.09
C LEU A 49 -4.49 -9.73 2.61
N TYR A 50 -3.60 -8.96 1.99
CA TYR A 50 -3.34 -9.06 0.56
C TYR A 50 -2.06 -9.85 0.26
N SER A 51 -2.15 -10.71 -0.74
CA SER A 51 -1.01 -11.27 -1.48
C SER A 51 -1.15 -10.95 -2.97
N PHE A 52 -0.05 -10.64 -3.64
CA PHE A 52 -0.05 -10.20 -5.04
C PHE A 52 1.33 -10.39 -5.66
N ASP A 53 1.39 -10.40 -6.99
CA ASP A 53 2.65 -10.42 -7.75
C ASP A 53 3.07 -9.00 -8.11
N VAL A 54 4.33 -8.65 -7.88
CA VAL A 54 4.89 -7.34 -8.19
C VAL A 54 5.64 -7.38 -9.52
N TYR A 55 5.28 -6.46 -10.40
CA TYR A 55 5.91 -6.27 -11.70
C TYR A 55 6.62 -4.91 -11.77
N HIS A 56 7.69 -4.85 -12.56
CA HIS A 56 8.36 -3.62 -12.97
C HIS A 56 8.56 -3.63 -14.48
N ASN A 57 7.95 -2.68 -15.20
CA ASN A 57 8.01 -2.55 -16.67
C ASN A 57 7.75 -3.88 -17.41
N GLY A 58 6.73 -4.61 -16.97
CA GLY A 58 6.33 -5.91 -17.56
C GLY A 58 7.12 -7.11 -17.04
N ARG A 59 8.20 -6.92 -16.29
CA ARG A 59 8.98 -8.01 -15.69
C ARG A 59 8.46 -8.35 -14.29
N LEU A 60 8.18 -9.62 -14.04
CA LEU A 60 7.87 -10.12 -12.69
C LEU A 60 9.10 -9.98 -11.79
N LEU A 61 8.93 -9.28 -10.67
CA LEU A 61 9.92 -9.20 -9.60
C LEU A 61 9.76 -10.32 -8.57
N GLY A 62 8.50 -10.70 -8.30
CA GLY A 62 8.16 -11.80 -7.41
C GLY A 62 6.87 -11.56 -6.62
N PRO A 63 6.47 -12.54 -5.79
CA PRO A 63 5.29 -12.42 -4.95
C PRO A 63 5.54 -11.53 -3.73
N ALA A 64 4.51 -10.81 -3.31
CA ALA A 64 4.45 -10.00 -2.10
C ALA A 64 3.30 -10.46 -1.20
N ARG A 65 3.47 -10.26 0.11
CA ARG A 65 2.41 -10.39 1.11
C ARG A 65 2.52 -9.22 2.07
N ILE A 66 1.39 -8.62 2.41
CA ILE A 66 1.34 -7.54 3.41
C ILE A 66 0.47 -7.97 4.59
N THR A 67 0.88 -7.57 5.79
CA THR A 67 0.20 -7.85 7.06
C THR A 67 -0.74 -6.74 7.49
N LEU A 68 -0.82 -5.66 6.71
CA LEU A 68 -1.77 -4.57 6.92
C LEU A 68 -3.00 -4.73 6.02
N PRO A 69 -4.22 -4.55 6.57
CA PRO A 69 -5.44 -4.66 5.79
C PRO A 69 -5.65 -3.43 4.88
N GLY A 70 -6.43 -3.60 3.82
CA GLY A 70 -6.88 -2.54 2.93
C GLY A 70 -6.02 -2.35 1.67
N GLY A 71 -6.69 -2.14 0.53
CA GLY A 71 -6.04 -2.05 -0.79
C GLY A 71 -5.06 -0.87 -0.93
N HIS A 72 -5.22 0.19 -0.15
CA HIS A 72 -4.24 1.29 -0.11
C HIS A 72 -2.88 0.83 0.39
N ASN A 73 -2.81 -0.22 1.23
CA ASN A 73 -1.53 -0.78 1.67
C ASN A 73 -0.84 -1.60 0.58
N VAL A 74 -1.55 -2.06 -0.46
CA VAL A 74 -0.92 -2.60 -1.68
C VAL A 74 -0.19 -1.48 -2.42
N LEU A 75 -0.83 -0.32 -2.59
CA LEU A 75 -0.19 0.86 -3.19
C LEU A 75 1.03 1.32 -2.38
N ASN A 76 0.92 1.39 -1.06
CA ASN A 76 2.04 1.73 -0.18
C ASN A 76 3.20 0.72 -0.32
N ALA A 77 2.90 -0.58 -0.37
CA ALA A 77 3.90 -1.61 -0.58
C ALA A 77 4.60 -1.46 -1.93
N LEU A 78 3.87 -1.17 -3.01
CA LEU A 78 4.46 -0.92 -4.33
C LEU A 78 5.37 0.32 -4.32
N ALA A 79 4.97 1.40 -3.65
CA ALA A 79 5.81 2.59 -3.48
C ALA A 79 7.12 2.26 -2.75
N VAL A 80 7.06 1.46 -1.68
CA VAL A 80 8.24 0.99 -0.94
C VAL A 80 9.14 0.14 -1.84
N VAL A 81 8.57 -0.79 -2.60
CA VAL A 81 9.34 -1.62 -3.55
C VAL A 81 10.04 -0.73 -4.57
N ALA A 82 9.31 0.18 -5.23
CA ALA A 82 9.84 1.08 -6.23
C ALA A 82 11.00 1.93 -5.69
N MET A 83 10.81 2.57 -4.53
CA MET A 83 11.86 3.37 -3.87
C MET A 83 13.09 2.53 -3.53
N ALA A 84 12.90 1.37 -2.90
CA ALA A 84 14.00 0.53 -2.45
C ALA A 84 14.80 -0.05 -3.63
N THR A 85 14.12 -0.48 -4.70
CA THR A 85 14.80 -0.93 -5.92
C THR A 85 15.50 0.21 -6.64
N GLY A 86 14.91 1.41 -6.69
CA GLY A 86 15.55 2.61 -7.23
C GLY A 86 16.80 3.02 -6.44
N ALA A 87 16.83 2.73 -5.14
CA ALA A 87 17.99 2.90 -4.27
C ALA A 87 19.02 1.75 -4.35
N GLY A 88 18.82 0.76 -5.22
CA GLY A 88 19.78 -0.33 -5.46
C GLY A 88 19.59 -1.59 -4.60
N LEU A 89 18.52 -1.69 -3.81
CA LEU A 89 18.22 -2.95 -3.10
C LEU A 89 17.63 -3.98 -4.08
N SER A 90 17.95 -5.26 -3.86
CA SER A 90 17.33 -6.33 -4.66
C SER A 90 15.83 -6.44 -4.36
N ALA A 91 15.01 -6.53 -5.41
CA ALA A 91 13.57 -6.66 -5.26
C ALA A 91 13.19 -7.85 -4.36
N GLN A 92 13.86 -8.99 -4.52
CA GLN A 92 13.67 -10.19 -3.69
C GLN A 92 13.84 -9.91 -2.19
N ARG A 93 14.85 -9.12 -1.81
CA ARG A 93 15.08 -8.74 -0.41
C ARG A 93 13.95 -7.86 0.11
N VAL A 94 13.52 -6.87 -0.67
CA VAL A 94 12.45 -5.95 -0.26
C VAL A 94 11.13 -6.70 -0.11
N LEU A 95 10.77 -7.52 -1.09
CA LEU A 95 9.55 -8.34 -1.07
C LEU A 95 9.51 -9.29 0.13
N GLY A 96 10.67 -9.88 0.50
CA GLY A 96 10.80 -10.74 1.67
C GLY A 96 10.64 -10.02 3.02
N LEU A 97 10.82 -8.68 3.06
CA LEU A 97 10.70 -7.88 4.28
C LEU A 97 9.28 -7.32 4.49
N LEU A 98 8.47 -7.20 3.43
CA LEU A 98 7.09 -6.68 3.52
C LEU A 98 6.21 -7.37 4.57
N PRO A 99 6.26 -8.70 4.77
CA PRO A 99 5.46 -9.37 5.79
C PRO A 99 5.86 -9.01 7.23
N GLY A 100 7.08 -8.51 7.43
CA GLY A 100 7.56 -8.09 8.75
C GLY A 100 7.03 -6.72 9.18
N PHE A 101 6.38 -5.97 8.28
CA PHE A 101 5.85 -4.64 8.60
C PHE A 101 4.45 -4.73 9.21
N THR A 102 4.37 -4.62 10.53
CA THR A 102 3.10 -4.67 11.28
C THR A 102 2.41 -3.31 11.41
N GLY A 103 2.88 -2.30 10.66
CA GLY A 103 2.36 -0.94 10.71
C GLY A 103 3.22 0.01 11.54
N VAL A 104 2.71 1.23 11.67
CA VAL A 104 3.23 2.26 12.55
C VAL A 104 2.16 2.56 13.60
N ASP A 105 2.57 3.06 14.77
CA ASP A 105 1.65 3.38 15.86
C ASP A 105 0.42 4.15 15.34
N ARG A 106 -0.77 3.72 15.79
CA ARG A 106 -2.06 4.35 15.48
C ARG A 106 -2.45 4.31 13.99
N ARG A 107 -2.12 3.24 13.25
CA ARG A 107 -2.72 2.94 11.94
C ARG A 107 -3.40 1.57 11.95
N LEU A 108 -4.71 1.55 12.19
CA LEU A 108 -5.52 0.33 12.38
C LEU A 108 -4.89 -0.68 13.36
N MET A 109 -4.23 -0.17 14.40
CA MET A 109 -3.48 -0.97 15.36
C MET A 109 -4.45 -1.75 16.24
N LEU A 110 -4.29 -3.07 16.30
CA LEU A 110 -5.02 -3.90 17.26
C LEU A 110 -4.53 -3.57 18.68
N LYS A 111 -5.42 -2.99 19.49
CA LYS A 111 -5.13 -2.67 20.90
C LYS A 111 -5.51 -3.82 21.82
N ASP A 112 -6.67 -4.42 21.59
CA ASP A 112 -7.19 -5.49 22.43
C ASP A 112 -8.31 -6.30 21.74
N GLN A 113 -8.57 -7.49 22.26
CA GLN A 113 -9.74 -8.31 21.96
C GLN A 113 -10.40 -8.78 23.25
N ILE A 114 -11.55 -8.19 23.58
CA ILE A 114 -12.32 -8.52 24.78
C ILE A 114 -13.56 -9.29 24.37
N GLY A 115 -13.52 -10.61 24.55
CA GLY A 115 -14.60 -11.50 24.11
C GLY A 115 -14.80 -11.44 22.59
N LYS A 116 -15.92 -10.86 22.15
CA LYS A 116 -16.24 -10.68 20.70
C LYS A 116 -15.98 -9.26 20.20
N ILE A 117 -15.38 -8.40 21.03
CA ILE A 117 -15.11 -7.00 20.71
C ILE A 117 -13.64 -6.89 20.31
N THR A 118 -13.39 -6.32 19.13
CA THR A 118 -12.04 -5.96 18.66
C THR A 118 -11.86 -4.46 18.82
N ILE A 119 -10.82 -4.02 19.53
CA ILE A 119 -10.48 -2.61 19.75
C ILE A 119 -9.32 -2.25 18.83
N LEU A 120 -9.55 -1.30 17.93
CA LEU A 120 -8.58 -0.81 16.97
C LEU A 120 -8.33 0.68 17.21
N ASP A 121 -7.08 1.10 17.08
CA ASP A 121 -6.64 2.50 17.19
C ASP A 121 -6.15 2.99 15.82
N ASP A 122 -6.65 4.14 15.37
CA ASP A 122 -6.38 4.67 14.04
C ASP A 122 -6.37 6.22 14.04
N TYR A 123 -5.34 6.82 13.43
CA TYR A 123 -5.10 8.26 13.35
C TYR A 123 -5.83 8.94 12.18
N ALA A 124 -6.66 8.18 11.46
CA ALA A 124 -7.41 8.70 10.32
C ALA A 124 -8.32 9.86 10.76
N HIS A 125 -8.04 11.05 10.23
CA HIS A 125 -8.79 12.28 10.56
C HIS A 125 -9.38 12.91 9.30
N HIS A 126 -8.85 12.59 8.11
CA HIS A 126 -9.46 12.99 6.86
C HIS A 126 -10.57 12.01 6.43
N PRO A 127 -11.67 12.48 5.80
CA PRO A 127 -12.77 11.61 5.37
C PRO A 127 -12.33 10.45 4.47
N THR A 128 -11.31 10.64 3.63
CA THR A 128 -10.77 9.59 2.75
C THR A 128 -10.05 8.51 3.55
N GLU A 129 -9.26 8.89 4.55
CA GLU A 129 -8.56 7.96 5.44
C GLU A 129 -9.57 7.15 6.26
N ILE A 130 -10.56 7.81 6.85
CA ILE A 130 -11.61 7.15 7.64
C ILE A 130 -12.36 6.13 6.78
N ARG A 131 -12.72 6.47 5.53
CA ARG A 131 -13.37 5.51 4.61
C ARG A 131 -12.48 4.31 4.31
N ALA A 132 -11.19 4.54 4.05
CA ALA A 132 -10.23 3.47 3.78
C ALA A 132 -10.08 2.54 4.99
N SER A 133 -9.97 3.10 6.19
CA SER A 133 -9.89 2.37 7.45
C SER A 133 -11.14 1.53 7.70
N LEU A 134 -12.33 2.12 7.57
CA LEU A 134 -13.60 1.43 7.73
C LEU A 134 -13.80 0.31 6.69
N ALA A 135 -13.28 0.46 5.47
CA ALA A 135 -13.31 -0.59 4.45
C ALA A 135 -12.36 -1.75 4.84
N ALA A 136 -11.15 -1.45 5.26
CA ALA A 136 -10.16 -2.43 5.72
C ALA A 136 -10.68 -3.24 6.94
N ILE A 137 -11.32 -2.57 7.90
CA ILE A 137 -11.93 -3.22 9.08
C ILE A 137 -13.02 -4.21 8.66
N ARG A 138 -13.91 -3.82 7.73
CA ARG A 138 -14.98 -4.70 7.23
C ARG A 138 -14.42 -5.94 6.53
N GLN A 139 -13.36 -5.78 5.74
CA GLN A 139 -12.70 -6.88 5.05
C GLN A 139 -12.03 -7.85 6.02
N ARG A 140 -11.33 -7.32 7.04
CA ARG A 140 -10.49 -8.11 7.95
C ARG A 140 -11.24 -8.77 9.09
N TYR A 141 -12.09 -8.01 9.77
CA TYR A 141 -12.72 -8.44 11.02
C TYR A 141 -14.18 -8.86 10.86
N ARG A 142 -14.77 -8.57 9.68
CA ARG A 142 -16.18 -8.88 9.34
C ARG A 142 -17.16 -8.57 10.49
N PRO A 143 -17.08 -7.37 11.11
CA PRO A 143 -17.87 -7.08 12.29
C PRO A 143 -19.35 -6.93 11.94
N ARG A 144 -20.25 -7.35 12.85
CA ARG A 144 -21.69 -7.05 12.72
C ARG A 144 -21.99 -5.56 12.87
N ARG A 145 -21.21 -4.84 13.67
CA ARG A 145 -21.38 -3.41 13.96
C ARG A 145 -20.01 -2.78 14.19
N ILE A 146 -19.81 -1.57 13.68
CA ILE A 146 -18.60 -0.77 13.90
C ILE A 146 -19.01 0.45 14.75
N TRP A 147 -18.22 0.74 15.78
CA TRP A 147 -18.31 1.96 16.56
C TRP A 147 -17.06 2.77 16.24
N CYS A 148 -17.26 3.96 15.68
CA CYS A 148 -16.18 4.92 15.44
C CYS A 148 -16.26 5.97 16.54
N VAL A 149 -15.18 6.11 17.30
CA VAL A 149 -15.05 7.14 18.34
C VAL A 149 -13.89 8.02 17.92
N SER A 150 -14.19 9.30 17.67
CA SER A 150 -13.24 10.34 17.27
C SER A 150 -13.18 11.42 18.33
#